data_AF-A0A8D8CQV1-F1
#
_entry.id   AF-A0A8D8CQV1-F1
#
_cell.length_a   1.000
_cell.length_b   1.000
_cell.length_c   1.000
_cell.angle_alpha   90.00
_cell.angle_beta   90.00
_cell.angle_gamma   90.00
#
_symmetry.space_group_name_H-M   'P 1'
#
loop_
_entity.id
_entity.type
_entity.pdbx_description
1 polymer ?
#
loop_
_entity_poly.entity_id
_entity_poly.type
_entity_poly.pdbx_seq_one_letter_code
_entity_poly.pdbx_strand_id
1 'polypeptide(L)'
;ADGALEDETKRTAILFNLYVQAVGHVLVRYCKNYDKVDQFTVDYLRKGRDYLSCILRKPIRGDPTAIGTYIRTNFWKWKYVFDYTCGHCCFEGHEECEFAGAIAWFKIFANSLKINPIRHLESKMHADTIRTLQPDQFVPTKEEINNNQNWKHPKAAAFLHHVREVDLHKLEETGAKLARNTPTKKITTFLTNHLSLPLGGVKIEIFGSRVTGLAEPGSDVDIHITSLAGLREEQAHAVTLDWAKHCSELTFISMIPAAPWLVRAHHKSLDLELDLSFGSSYVVANAKLIKYLFGLQPTARPMYFLLKKWKQQTELSQNFHTHVLIMLLVFYMQREKYLPTIRSIINGPQKLKNGSFNTSFRTTNFEATIFPGHLPMLARGFFEFYKSFNWTANGTCAFDGEIKPKTTFQIAGGRKSVPPMMCSDYFDQSRNVAANIARPDFEKFVTACGEASEILEVRRSFY
;
A
#
# COMPACT_ATOMS: atom_id res chain seq x y z
N ALA A 1 -35.43 -34.26 -24.58
CA ALA A 1 -35.95 -33.07 -25.26
C ALA A 1 -35.58 -31.88 -24.39
N ASP A 2 -34.61 -31.12 -24.88
CA ASP A 2 -34.24 -29.74 -24.56
C ASP A 2 -34.28 -29.29 -23.09
N GLY A 3 -33.32 -29.80 -22.30
CA GLY A 3 -32.99 -29.32 -20.96
C GLY A 3 -32.18 -28.02 -20.95
N ALA A 4 -32.49 -27.06 -21.83
CA ALA A 4 -31.95 -25.73 -21.73
C ALA A 4 -32.69 -25.02 -20.58
N LEU A 5 -31.99 -24.82 -19.45
CA LEU A 5 -32.45 -23.88 -18.42
C LEU A 5 -32.84 -22.56 -19.10
N GLU A 6 -34.04 -22.06 -18.80
CA GLU A 6 -34.50 -20.76 -19.27
C GLU A 6 -33.45 -19.68 -18.93
N ASP A 7 -33.29 -18.73 -19.84
CA ASP A 7 -32.25 -17.68 -19.76
C ASP A 7 -32.30 -16.91 -18.44
N GLU A 8 -33.48 -16.81 -17.83
CA GLU A 8 -33.70 -16.16 -16.56
C GLU A 8 -33.12 -16.96 -15.37
N THR A 9 -33.24 -18.28 -15.38
CA THR A 9 -32.64 -19.16 -14.36
C THR A 9 -31.11 -19.16 -14.45
N LYS A 10 -30.56 -19.14 -15.67
CA LYS A 10 -29.10 -19.00 -15.89
C LYS A 10 -28.60 -17.63 -15.42
N ARG A 11 -29.29 -16.55 -15.78
CA ARG A 11 -28.97 -15.18 -15.31
C ARG A 11 -28.98 -15.08 -13.79
N THR A 12 -29.98 -15.66 -13.15
CA THR A 12 -30.15 -15.59 -11.69
C THR A 12 -29.06 -16.37 -10.95
N ALA A 13 -28.69 -17.55 -11.47
CA ALA A 13 -27.59 -18.35 -10.93
C ALA A 13 -26.23 -17.65 -11.08
N ILE A 14 -26.01 -16.95 -12.19
CA ILE A 14 -24.78 -16.18 -12.46
C ILE A 14 -24.69 -14.95 -11.54
N LEU A 15 -25.78 -14.18 -11.41
CA LEU A 15 -25.85 -13.01 -10.52
C LEU A 15 -25.63 -13.38 -9.04
N PHE A 16 -26.19 -14.51 -8.59
CA PHE A 16 -25.97 -15.02 -7.23
C PHE A 16 -24.51 -15.45 -7.00
N ASN A 17 -23.88 -16.08 -7.99
CA ASN A 17 -22.49 -16.51 -7.90
C ASN A 17 -21.54 -15.29 -7.86
N LEU A 18 -21.81 -14.24 -8.64
CA LEU A 18 -21.10 -12.97 -8.59
C LEU A 18 -21.26 -12.26 -7.23
N TYR A 19 -22.47 -12.29 -6.65
CA TYR A 19 -22.74 -11.73 -5.32
C TYR A 19 -21.92 -12.42 -4.22
N VAL A 20 -21.94 -13.76 -4.17
CA VAL A 20 -21.19 -14.55 -3.18
C VAL A 20 -19.68 -14.36 -3.33
N GLN A 21 -19.20 -14.16 -4.56
CA GLN A 21 -17.79 -13.89 -4.84
C GLN A 21 -17.36 -12.49 -4.42
N ALA A 22 -18.13 -11.45 -4.72
CA ALA A 22 -17.83 -10.07 -4.29
C ALA A 22 -17.76 -9.98 -2.75
N VAL A 23 -18.71 -10.63 -2.11
CA VAL A 23 -18.80 -10.85 -0.66
C VAL A 23 -17.57 -11.56 -0.08
N GLY A 24 -17.15 -12.68 -0.69
CA GLY A 24 -16.03 -13.48 -0.21
C GLY A 24 -14.69 -12.76 -0.39
N HIS A 25 -14.54 -12.02 -1.50
CA HIS A 25 -13.34 -11.25 -1.81
C HIS A 25 -13.12 -10.07 -0.85
N VAL A 26 -14.19 -9.46 -0.35
CA VAL A 26 -14.12 -8.37 0.65
C VAL A 26 -13.63 -8.88 2.01
N LEU A 27 -13.97 -10.12 2.39
CA LEU A 27 -13.63 -10.68 3.70
C LEU A 27 -12.22 -11.23 3.82
N VAL A 28 -11.73 -11.88 2.77
CA VAL A 28 -10.36 -12.40 2.73
C VAL A 28 -9.33 -11.27 2.73
N ARG A 29 -9.70 -10.08 2.24
CA ARG A 29 -8.80 -8.93 2.13
C ARG A 29 -8.46 -8.23 3.45
N TYR A 30 -9.27 -8.37 4.52
CA TYR A 30 -9.27 -7.40 5.63
C TYR A 30 -8.99 -7.91 7.06
N CYS A 31 -8.63 -9.16 7.33
CA CYS A 31 -8.37 -9.59 8.72
C CYS A 31 -7.08 -10.38 8.97
N LYS A 32 -6.30 -9.95 9.99
CA LYS A 32 -5.02 -10.53 10.44
C LYS A 32 -5.14 -11.57 11.57
N ASN A 33 -6.34 -12.03 11.90
CA ASN A 33 -6.59 -13.05 12.94
C ASN A 33 -7.40 -14.22 12.34
N TYR A 34 -6.70 -15.31 12.03
CA TYR A 34 -7.29 -16.51 11.38
C TYR A 34 -8.32 -17.23 12.27
N ASP A 35 -8.20 -17.13 13.60
CA ASP A 35 -9.05 -17.88 14.54
C ASP A 35 -10.47 -17.28 14.70
N LYS A 36 -10.72 -16.11 14.07
CA LYS A 36 -12.04 -15.46 14.01
C LYS A 36 -12.72 -15.60 12.63
N VAL A 37 -12.04 -16.20 11.65
CA VAL A 37 -12.54 -16.43 10.29
C VAL A 37 -13.72 -17.40 10.30
N ASP A 38 -13.71 -18.39 11.19
CA ASP A 38 -14.77 -19.40 11.28
C ASP A 38 -16.13 -18.78 11.64
N GLN A 39 -16.17 -17.82 12.57
CA GLN A 39 -17.41 -17.14 12.95
C GLN A 39 -17.92 -16.20 11.84
N PHE A 40 -17.01 -15.57 11.09
CA PHE A 40 -17.34 -14.62 10.04
C PHE A 40 -17.80 -15.32 8.74
N THR A 41 -17.21 -16.47 8.41
CA THR A 41 -17.64 -17.35 7.30
C THR A 41 -19.01 -17.98 7.57
N VAL A 42 -19.30 -18.32 8.83
CA VAL A 42 -20.63 -18.82 9.25
C VAL A 42 -21.74 -17.77 9.07
N ASP A 43 -21.46 -16.49 9.31
CA ASP A 43 -22.44 -15.40 9.13
C ASP A 43 -22.73 -15.06 7.66
N TYR A 44 -21.83 -15.39 6.73
CA TYR A 44 -22.07 -15.20 5.30
C TYR A 44 -22.75 -16.39 4.61
N LEU A 45 -22.50 -17.61 5.10
CA LEU A 45 -23.31 -18.79 4.77
C LEU A 45 -24.78 -18.60 5.22
N ARG A 46 -25.01 -17.85 6.31
CA ARG A 46 -26.35 -17.45 6.77
C ARG A 46 -27.05 -16.44 5.84
N LYS A 47 -26.31 -15.57 5.15
CA LYS A 47 -26.84 -14.59 4.18
C LYS A 47 -27.12 -15.20 2.81
N GLY A 48 -26.33 -16.19 2.37
CA GLY A 48 -26.64 -17.01 1.19
C GLY A 48 -27.89 -17.88 1.38
N ARG A 49 -28.14 -18.34 2.61
CA ARG A 49 -29.36 -19.03 3.02
C ARG A 49 -30.61 -18.17 2.85
N ASP A 50 -30.61 -16.92 3.32
CA ASP A 50 -31.79 -16.04 3.27
C ASP A 50 -32.09 -15.52 1.85
N TYR A 51 -31.08 -15.51 0.97
CA TYR A 51 -31.24 -15.16 -0.43
C TYR A 51 -31.90 -16.29 -1.24
N LEU A 52 -31.63 -17.55 -0.88
CA LEU A 52 -32.37 -18.73 -1.34
C LEU A 52 -33.84 -18.71 -0.86
N SER A 53 -34.12 -18.23 0.35
CA SER A 53 -35.51 -17.96 0.80
C SER A 53 -36.26 -17.09 -0.21
N CYS A 54 -35.58 -16.12 -0.83
CA CYS A 54 -36.22 -15.09 -1.61
C CYS A 54 -36.56 -15.51 -3.04
N ILE A 55 -35.71 -16.30 -3.71
CA ILE A 55 -36.05 -16.90 -5.02
C ILE A 55 -37.26 -17.84 -4.90
N LEU A 56 -37.57 -18.27 -3.66
CA LEU A 56 -38.57 -19.29 -3.35
C LEU A 56 -39.85 -18.74 -2.65
N ARG A 57 -39.88 -17.49 -2.13
CA ARG A 57 -41.02 -16.72 -1.48
C ARG A 57 -41.73 -17.28 -0.20
N LYS A 58 -41.34 -16.81 1.03
CA LYS A 58 -41.49 -17.31 2.48
C LYS A 58 -40.17 -17.28 3.33
N PRO A 59 -40.16 -17.50 4.67
CA PRO A 59 -39.02 -17.16 5.55
C PRO A 59 -38.20 -18.34 6.10
N ILE A 60 -36.90 -18.12 6.30
CA ILE A 60 -35.98 -19.04 6.99
C ILE A 60 -35.71 -18.55 8.43
N ARG A 61 -36.10 -19.34 9.45
CA ARG A 61 -35.74 -19.10 10.87
C ARG A 61 -34.60 -20.03 11.29
N GLY A 62 -33.57 -19.47 11.93
CA GLY A 62 -32.50 -20.23 12.60
C GLY A 62 -32.38 -19.80 14.06
N ASP A 63 -32.27 -20.78 14.96
CA ASP A 63 -31.87 -20.53 16.36
C ASP A 63 -30.33 -20.36 16.42
N PRO A 64 -29.82 -19.22 16.91
CA PRO A 64 -28.39 -18.94 17.05
C PRO A 64 -27.65 -19.71 18.16
N THR A 65 -28.33 -20.56 18.95
CA THR A 65 -27.76 -21.14 20.19
C THR A 65 -27.42 -22.65 20.15
N ALA A 66 -27.58 -23.34 19.03
CA ALA A 66 -27.30 -24.78 18.94
C ALA A 66 -25.78 -25.10 18.92
N ILE A 67 -25.24 -25.41 20.10
CA ILE A 67 -23.93 -26.05 20.29
C ILE A 67 -24.08 -27.53 19.88
N GLY A 68 -23.41 -27.93 18.79
CA GLY A 68 -23.38 -29.32 18.33
C GLY A 68 -21.98 -29.92 18.46
N THR A 69 -21.85 -30.95 19.30
CA THR A 69 -20.60 -31.68 19.53
C THR A 69 -20.17 -32.44 18.26
N TYR A 70 -18.88 -32.32 17.91
CA TYR A 70 -18.29 -33.01 16.76
C TYR A 70 -18.18 -34.52 16.99
N ILE A 71 -18.69 -35.33 16.05
CA ILE A 71 -18.24 -36.70 15.83
C ILE A 71 -17.60 -36.77 14.44
N ARG A 72 -16.32 -37.14 14.37
CA ARG A 72 -15.63 -37.46 13.12
C ARG A 72 -16.29 -38.65 12.46
N THR A 73 -16.70 -38.52 11.20
CA THR A 73 -16.91 -39.70 10.34
C THR A 73 -16.29 -39.49 8.97
N ASN A 74 -15.68 -40.57 8.48
CA ASN A 74 -14.85 -40.59 7.29
C ASN A 74 -15.69 -40.59 6.00
N PHE A 75 -15.04 -40.04 4.97
CA PHE A 75 -15.31 -40.21 3.54
C PHE A 75 -15.76 -41.64 3.18
N TRP A 76 -16.41 -41.81 2.03
CA TRP A 76 -16.81 -43.06 1.35
C TRP A 76 -18.30 -43.42 1.43
N LYS A 77 -19.13 -42.74 0.61
CA LYS A 77 -20.25 -43.29 -0.19
C LYS A 77 -21.14 -42.13 -0.68
N TRP A 78 -20.98 -41.71 -1.92
CA TRP A 78 -22.01 -40.93 -2.62
C TRP A 78 -22.20 -41.50 -4.03
N LYS A 79 -23.10 -42.48 -4.11
CA LYS A 79 -23.87 -42.81 -5.30
C LYS A 79 -24.99 -41.77 -5.36
N TYR A 80 -25.17 -41.13 -6.51
CA TYR A 80 -26.21 -40.14 -6.79
C TYR A 80 -27.55 -40.47 -6.12
N VAL A 81 -27.97 -39.62 -5.17
CA VAL A 81 -29.29 -38.96 -5.05
C VAL A 81 -29.07 -37.86 -4.01
N PHE A 82 -28.93 -36.60 -4.45
CA PHE A 82 -29.02 -35.47 -3.52
C PHE A 82 -30.50 -35.19 -3.30
N ASP A 83 -31.12 -35.85 -2.33
CA ASP A 83 -32.41 -35.45 -1.79
C ASP A 83 -32.20 -34.12 -1.05
N TYR A 84 -32.34 -33.02 -1.80
CA TYR A 84 -32.29 -31.69 -1.25
C TYR A 84 -33.69 -31.10 -1.23
N THR A 85 -34.30 -31.08 -0.05
CA THR A 85 -35.54 -30.36 0.22
C THR A 85 -35.21 -28.90 0.50
N CYS A 86 -35.68 -28.02 -0.38
CA CYS A 86 -35.68 -26.60 -0.13
C CYS A 86 -36.53 -26.31 1.12
N GLY A 87 -35.88 -25.93 2.23
CA GLY A 87 -36.54 -25.74 3.55
C GLY A 87 -37.67 -24.71 3.55
N HIS A 88 -37.70 -23.88 2.52
CA HIS A 88 -38.71 -22.87 2.29
C HIS A 88 -39.96 -23.39 1.56
N CYS A 89 -39.82 -24.04 0.40
CA CYS A 89 -40.94 -24.69 -0.31
C CYS A 89 -41.60 -25.76 0.58
N CYS A 90 -40.81 -26.45 1.41
CA CYS A 90 -41.31 -27.38 2.41
C CYS A 90 -42.13 -26.68 3.52
N PHE A 91 -41.80 -25.43 3.85
CA PHE A 91 -42.51 -24.59 4.83
C PHE A 91 -43.73 -23.86 4.21
N GLU A 92 -43.75 -23.68 2.89
CA GLU A 92 -44.90 -23.20 2.10
C GLU A 92 -45.95 -24.28 1.83
N GLY A 93 -45.56 -25.55 1.84
CA GLY A 93 -46.42 -26.68 1.42
C GLY A 93 -46.38 -26.96 -0.08
N HIS A 94 -45.33 -26.55 -0.78
CA HIS A 94 -45.14 -26.85 -2.21
C HIS A 94 -44.40 -28.19 -2.38
N GLU A 95 -44.99 -29.11 -3.15
CA GLU A 95 -44.44 -30.47 -3.38
C GLU A 95 -43.22 -30.47 -4.31
N GLU A 96 -43.08 -29.48 -5.21
CA GLU A 96 -41.94 -29.38 -6.15
C GLU A 96 -41.32 -27.97 -6.16
N CYS A 97 -39.99 -27.91 -6.20
CA CYS A 97 -39.21 -26.67 -6.26
C CYS A 97 -38.78 -26.39 -7.70
N GLU A 98 -39.31 -25.32 -8.30
CA GLU A 98 -39.02 -24.85 -9.67
C GLU A 98 -37.51 -24.70 -9.97
N PHE A 99 -36.70 -24.44 -8.94
CA PHE A 99 -35.27 -24.19 -9.06
C PHE A 99 -34.38 -25.38 -8.66
N ALA A 100 -34.96 -26.57 -8.46
CA ALA A 100 -34.24 -27.76 -8.00
C ALA A 100 -33.06 -28.14 -8.91
N GLY A 101 -33.20 -27.99 -10.23
CA GLY A 101 -32.13 -28.25 -11.21
C GLY A 101 -30.93 -27.30 -11.07
N ALA A 102 -31.18 -26.01 -10.85
CA ALA A 102 -30.13 -25.00 -10.65
C ALA A 102 -29.40 -25.21 -9.32
N ILE A 103 -30.12 -25.65 -8.28
CA ILE A 103 -29.56 -25.94 -6.95
C ILE A 103 -28.65 -27.19 -7.00
N ALA A 104 -29.09 -28.25 -7.69
CA ALA A 104 -28.28 -29.45 -7.90
C ALA A 104 -27.02 -29.13 -8.71
N TRP A 105 -27.13 -28.28 -9.75
CA TRP A 105 -26.00 -27.86 -10.58
C TRP A 105 -24.99 -27.01 -9.80
N PHE A 106 -25.44 -26.01 -9.02
CA PHE A 106 -24.56 -25.20 -8.16
C PHE A 106 -23.78 -26.05 -7.16
N LYS A 107 -24.41 -27.08 -6.57
CA LYS A 107 -23.73 -28.00 -5.65
C LYS A 107 -22.75 -28.94 -6.35
N ILE A 108 -23.10 -29.47 -7.52
CA ILE A 108 -22.18 -30.26 -8.34
C ILE A 108 -20.98 -29.41 -8.71
N PHE A 109 -21.21 -28.16 -9.15
CA PHE A 109 -20.18 -27.21 -9.56
C PHE A 109 -19.27 -26.78 -8.40
N ALA A 110 -19.83 -26.37 -7.26
CA ALA A 110 -19.06 -25.98 -6.07
C ALA A 110 -18.24 -27.15 -5.49
N ASN A 111 -18.76 -28.38 -5.54
CA ASN A 111 -18.09 -29.57 -5.02
C ASN A 111 -17.09 -30.22 -6.01
N SER A 112 -17.18 -29.92 -7.30
CA SER A 112 -16.26 -30.47 -8.32
C SER A 112 -15.08 -29.53 -8.65
N LEU A 113 -15.06 -28.33 -8.10
CA LEU A 113 -13.91 -27.42 -8.21
C LEU A 113 -12.71 -27.94 -7.41
N LYS A 114 -11.85 -28.74 -8.06
CA LYS A 114 -10.46 -29.00 -7.61
C LYS A 114 -9.52 -27.80 -7.82
N ILE A 115 -10.04 -26.69 -8.34
CA ILE A 115 -9.26 -25.54 -8.81
C ILE A 115 -9.85 -24.29 -8.18
N ASN A 116 -8.98 -23.34 -7.83
CA ASN A 116 -9.35 -22.02 -7.33
C ASN A 116 -10.50 -21.43 -8.19
N PRO A 117 -11.66 -21.09 -7.58
CA PRO A 117 -12.83 -20.55 -8.28
C PRO A 117 -12.48 -19.37 -9.21
N ILE A 118 -11.51 -18.55 -8.81
CA ILE A 118 -11.01 -17.41 -9.61
C ILE A 118 -10.42 -17.88 -10.95
N ARG A 119 -9.64 -18.97 -10.96
CA ARG A 119 -9.04 -19.54 -12.18
C ARG A 119 -10.07 -20.21 -13.09
N HIS A 120 -11.16 -20.71 -12.54
CA HIS A 120 -12.22 -21.35 -13.30
C HIS A 120 -13.11 -20.31 -14.01
N LEU A 121 -13.32 -19.16 -13.40
CA LEU A 121 -14.04 -18.03 -14.00
C LEU A 121 -13.24 -17.35 -15.13
N GLU A 122 -11.91 -17.35 -15.02
CA GLU A 122 -10.99 -16.94 -16.10
C GLU A 122 -10.90 -17.97 -17.25
N SER A 123 -11.61 -19.10 -17.17
CA SER A 123 -11.64 -20.08 -18.25
C SER A 123 -12.53 -19.63 -19.41
N LYS A 124 -12.16 -20.03 -20.63
CA LYS A 124 -12.88 -19.71 -21.88
C LYS A 124 -14.41 -19.92 -21.78
N MET A 125 -14.82 -20.97 -21.08
CA MET A 125 -16.24 -21.37 -20.97
C MET A 125 -17.13 -20.34 -20.26
N HIS A 126 -16.61 -19.66 -19.23
CA HIS A 126 -17.37 -18.65 -18.48
C HIS A 126 -17.19 -17.25 -19.08
N ALA A 127 -16.03 -16.96 -19.68
CA ALA A 127 -15.78 -15.70 -20.37
C ALA A 127 -16.80 -15.44 -21.50
N ASP A 128 -17.14 -16.46 -22.29
CA ASP A 128 -18.11 -16.35 -23.39
C ASP A 128 -19.55 -16.17 -22.88
N THR A 129 -19.91 -16.83 -21.77
CA THR A 129 -21.25 -16.69 -21.18
C THR A 129 -21.45 -15.32 -20.54
N ILE A 130 -20.43 -14.78 -19.87
CA ILE A 130 -20.46 -13.43 -19.31
C ILE A 130 -20.55 -12.41 -20.47
N ARG A 131 -19.87 -12.64 -21.61
CA ARG A 131 -19.93 -11.80 -22.84
C ARG A 131 -21.33 -11.63 -23.38
N THR A 132 -22.09 -12.72 -23.43
CA THR A 132 -23.46 -12.71 -23.94
C THR A 132 -24.43 -11.99 -23.00
N LEU A 133 -24.14 -12.00 -21.69
CA LEU A 133 -25.04 -11.47 -20.67
C LEU A 133 -24.78 -10.00 -20.31
N GLN A 134 -23.54 -9.52 -20.51
CA GLN A 134 -23.13 -8.15 -20.21
C GLN A 134 -22.25 -7.56 -21.34
N PRO A 135 -22.79 -7.37 -22.55
CA PRO A 135 -22.02 -6.91 -23.71
C PRO A 135 -21.37 -5.53 -23.49
N ASP A 136 -21.96 -4.70 -22.63
CA ASP A 136 -21.56 -3.31 -22.40
C ASP A 136 -20.52 -3.14 -21.27
N GLN A 137 -20.13 -4.22 -20.57
CA GLN A 137 -19.22 -4.18 -19.41
C GLN A 137 -17.92 -4.98 -19.59
N PHE A 138 -17.52 -5.32 -20.82
CA PHE A 138 -16.48 -6.33 -21.00
C PHE A 138 -15.04 -5.89 -20.74
N VAL A 139 -14.34 -6.70 -19.92
CA VAL A 139 -12.89 -6.78 -19.78
C VAL A 139 -12.28 -7.44 -21.02
N PRO A 140 -11.39 -6.77 -21.77
CA PRO A 140 -10.70 -7.37 -22.89
C PRO A 140 -9.87 -8.55 -22.39
N THR A 141 -9.91 -9.64 -23.15
CA THR A 141 -9.15 -10.86 -22.87
C THR A 141 -7.66 -10.58 -22.85
N LYS A 142 -6.86 -11.44 -22.22
CA LYS A 142 -5.39 -11.35 -22.25
C LYS A 142 -4.83 -11.28 -23.68
N GLU A 143 -5.45 -11.97 -24.63
CA GLU A 143 -5.12 -11.89 -26.06
C GLU A 143 -5.54 -10.56 -26.67
N GLU A 144 -6.73 -10.02 -26.37
CA GLU A 144 -7.15 -8.71 -26.85
C GLU A 144 -6.33 -7.57 -26.25
N ILE A 145 -5.94 -7.63 -24.97
CA ILE A 145 -5.05 -6.66 -24.33
C ILE A 145 -3.66 -6.70 -24.98
N ASN A 146 -3.13 -7.90 -25.23
CA ASN A 146 -1.82 -8.06 -25.85
C ASN A 146 -1.81 -7.72 -27.36
N ASN A 147 -2.94 -7.88 -28.04
CA ASN A 147 -3.06 -7.66 -29.49
C ASN A 147 -3.68 -6.31 -29.86
N ASN A 148 -4.18 -5.52 -28.90
CA ASN A 148 -4.70 -4.19 -29.16
C ASN A 148 -3.53 -3.23 -29.46
N GLN A 149 -3.36 -2.88 -30.74
CA GLN A 149 -2.30 -1.98 -31.20
C GLN A 149 -2.40 -0.57 -30.61
N ASN A 150 -3.56 -0.15 -30.08
CA ASN A 150 -3.75 1.10 -29.36
C ASN A 150 -3.26 1.05 -27.91
N TRP A 151 -2.90 -0.13 -27.39
CA TRP A 151 -2.58 -0.36 -25.99
C TRP A 151 -1.07 -0.54 -25.72
N LYS A 152 -0.23 0.14 -26.51
CA LYS A 152 1.20 0.28 -26.22
C LYS A 152 1.42 1.31 -25.12
N HIS A 153 0.97 0.99 -23.91
CA HIS A 153 1.22 1.82 -22.75
C HIS A 153 2.69 1.80 -22.37
N PRO A 154 3.24 2.93 -21.88
CA PRO A 154 4.55 2.92 -21.25
C PRO A 154 4.62 1.88 -20.12
N LYS A 155 5.81 1.32 -19.90
CA LYS A 155 6.03 0.21 -18.93
C LYS A 155 5.40 0.48 -17.57
N ALA A 156 5.41 1.73 -17.11
CA ALA A 156 4.82 2.16 -15.86
C ALA A 156 3.29 2.01 -15.80
N ALA A 157 2.57 2.42 -16.84
CA ALA A 157 1.13 2.21 -16.92
C ALA A 157 0.81 0.72 -17.05
N ALA A 158 1.52 -0.02 -17.91
CA ALA A 158 1.35 -1.47 -18.04
C ALA A 158 1.55 -2.23 -16.71
N PHE A 159 2.50 -1.80 -15.87
CA PHE A 159 2.68 -2.36 -14.52
C PHE A 159 1.42 -2.21 -13.65
N LEU A 160 0.75 -1.05 -13.68
CA LEU A 160 -0.47 -0.81 -12.89
C LEU A 160 -1.65 -1.68 -13.34
N HIS A 161 -1.66 -2.15 -14.59
CA HIS A 161 -2.65 -3.12 -15.05
C HIS A 161 -2.45 -4.50 -14.45
N HIS A 162 -1.18 -4.94 -14.32
CA HIS A 162 -0.82 -6.31 -13.97
C HIS A 162 -0.51 -6.52 -12.48
N VAL A 163 -0.20 -5.45 -11.75
CA VAL A 163 0.13 -5.55 -10.33
C VAL A 163 -1.05 -6.10 -9.53
N ARG A 164 -0.74 -7.11 -8.71
CA ARG A 164 -1.70 -7.76 -7.81
C ARG A 164 -1.41 -7.31 -6.39
N GLU A 165 -2.47 -7.12 -5.60
CA GLU A 165 -2.31 -6.69 -4.21
C GLU A 165 -1.53 -7.71 -3.37
N VAL A 166 -1.65 -9.01 -3.65
CA VAL A 166 -0.84 -10.04 -2.97
C VAL A 166 0.67 -9.80 -3.12
N ASP A 167 1.11 -9.24 -4.24
CA ASP A 167 2.53 -8.94 -4.46
C ASP A 167 2.96 -7.72 -3.63
N LEU A 168 2.06 -6.75 -3.42
CA LEU A 168 2.28 -5.61 -2.54
C LEU A 168 2.29 -6.03 -1.06
N HIS A 169 1.38 -6.90 -0.64
CA HIS A 169 1.35 -7.43 0.73
C HIS A 169 2.66 -8.16 1.08
N LYS A 170 3.23 -8.92 0.14
CA LYS A 170 4.55 -9.55 0.32
C LYS A 170 5.66 -8.53 0.55
N LEU A 171 5.63 -7.40 -0.17
CA LEU A 171 6.59 -6.31 0.03
C LEU A 171 6.43 -5.67 1.41
N GLU A 172 5.20 -5.47 1.86
CA GLU A 172 4.92 -4.95 3.21
C GLU A 172 5.38 -5.89 4.31
N GLU A 173 5.09 -7.18 4.19
CA GLU A 173 5.55 -8.21 5.13
C GLU A 173 7.07 -8.25 5.19
N THR A 174 7.71 -8.15 4.02
CA THR A 174 9.17 -8.07 3.91
C THR A 174 9.71 -6.83 4.61
N GLY A 175 9.17 -5.65 4.32
CA GLY A 175 9.57 -4.39 4.97
C GLY A 175 9.36 -4.41 6.48
N ALA A 176 8.24 -4.96 6.95
CA ALA A 176 7.96 -5.14 8.38
C ALA A 176 8.92 -6.14 9.04
N LYS A 177 9.28 -7.22 8.35
CA LYS A 177 10.27 -8.20 8.82
C LYS A 177 11.66 -7.57 8.92
N LEU A 178 12.08 -6.81 7.90
CA LEU A 178 13.36 -6.11 7.90
C LEU A 178 13.43 -5.06 9.01
N ALA A 179 12.33 -4.35 9.27
CA ALA A 179 12.25 -3.41 10.40
C ALA A 179 12.44 -4.09 11.75
N ARG A 180 11.81 -5.25 11.97
CA ARG A 180 11.98 -6.03 13.21
C ARG A 180 13.37 -6.65 13.36
N ASN A 181 13.95 -7.08 12.24
CA ASN A 181 15.19 -7.86 12.23
C ASN A 181 16.45 -7.00 12.05
N THR A 182 16.32 -5.69 11.86
CA THR A 182 17.49 -4.80 11.77
C THR A 182 18.27 -4.86 13.08
N PRO A 183 19.58 -5.19 13.07
CA PRO A 183 20.35 -5.44 14.29
C PRO A 183 20.79 -4.14 14.97
N THR A 184 19.82 -3.31 15.35
CA THR A 184 20.02 -1.94 15.85
C THR A 184 21.02 -1.89 17.00
N LYS A 185 20.86 -2.75 18.02
CA LYS A 185 21.75 -2.80 19.18
C LYS A 185 23.19 -3.13 18.79
N LYS A 186 23.41 -4.07 17.86
CA LYS A 186 24.77 -4.44 17.41
C LYS A 186 25.41 -3.25 16.69
N ILE A 187 24.68 -2.61 15.78
CA ILE A 187 25.13 -1.45 15.03
C ILE A 187 25.48 -0.29 15.98
N THR A 188 24.57 0.05 16.90
CA THR A 188 24.81 1.15 17.85
C THR A 188 26.00 0.87 18.75
N THR A 189 26.13 -0.36 19.28
CA THR A 189 27.28 -0.73 20.12
C THR A 189 28.59 -0.65 19.34
N PHE A 190 28.63 -1.19 18.12
CA PHE A 190 29.80 -1.11 17.25
C PHE A 190 30.23 0.34 17.01
N LEU A 191 29.30 1.18 16.54
CA LEU A 191 29.59 2.58 16.27
C LEU A 191 29.96 3.38 17.52
N THR A 192 29.30 3.13 18.66
CA THR A 192 29.66 3.78 19.94
C THR A 192 31.08 3.42 20.36
N ASN A 193 31.47 2.14 20.26
CA ASN A 193 32.81 1.70 20.67
C ASN A 193 33.92 2.37 19.86
N HIS A 194 33.69 2.62 18.57
CA HIS A 194 34.69 3.22 17.70
C HIS A 194 34.65 4.76 17.65
N LEU A 195 33.46 5.36 17.69
CA LEU A 195 33.29 6.78 17.44
C LEU A 195 33.11 7.61 18.71
N SER A 196 32.78 7.01 19.86
CA SER A 196 32.55 7.76 21.10
C SER A 196 33.79 8.53 21.54
N LEU A 197 34.96 7.88 21.62
CA LEU A 197 36.19 8.57 22.02
C LEU A 197 36.61 9.68 21.04
N PRO A 198 36.77 9.43 19.72
CA PRO A 198 37.26 10.45 18.80
C PRO A 198 36.25 11.59 18.54
N LEU A 199 34.96 11.39 18.82
CA LEU A 199 33.94 12.44 18.68
C LEU A 199 33.51 13.08 20.01
N GLY A 200 34.16 12.73 21.12
CA GLY A 200 33.86 13.30 22.45
C GLY A 200 32.47 12.93 22.96
N GLY A 201 32.08 11.67 22.78
CA GLY A 201 30.75 11.13 23.01
C GLY A 201 29.87 11.21 21.77
N VAL A 202 29.02 10.20 21.56
CA VAL A 202 28.12 10.13 20.41
C VAL A 202 26.69 9.78 20.81
N LYS A 203 25.73 10.41 20.12
CA LYS A 203 24.34 9.95 20.04
C LYS A 203 24.12 9.34 18.67
N ILE A 204 23.55 8.13 18.63
CA ILE A 204 23.32 7.37 17.40
C ILE A 204 21.83 7.12 17.27
N GLU A 205 21.25 7.57 16.16
CA GLU A 205 19.82 7.42 15.86
C GLU A 205 19.63 6.80 14.48
N ILE A 206 19.14 5.57 14.44
CA ILE A 206 18.80 4.87 13.19
C ILE A 206 17.48 5.43 12.67
N PHE A 207 17.41 5.74 11.37
CA PHE A 207 16.22 6.26 10.71
C PHE A 207 15.97 5.55 9.37
N GLY A 208 15.10 6.14 8.53
CA GLY A 208 14.95 5.71 7.15
C GLY A 208 14.08 4.47 6.92
N SER A 209 14.36 3.75 5.84
CA SER A 209 13.46 2.72 5.28
C SER A 209 13.29 1.52 6.22
N ARG A 210 14.35 1.13 6.92
CA ARG A 210 14.34 0.02 7.89
C ARG A 210 13.57 0.37 9.16
N VAL A 211 13.57 1.63 9.62
CA VAL A 211 12.78 2.04 10.78
C VAL A 211 11.29 2.18 10.44
N THR A 212 10.98 2.66 9.24
CA THR A 212 9.61 2.92 8.78
C THR A 212 8.86 1.67 8.31
N GLY A 213 9.57 0.56 8.07
CA GLY A 213 9.00 -0.67 7.51
C GLY A 213 8.81 -0.60 5.99
N LEU A 214 9.55 0.28 5.32
CA LEU A 214 9.50 0.53 3.88
C LEU A 214 10.73 -0.02 3.14
N ALA A 215 11.61 -0.72 3.86
CA ALA A 215 12.80 -1.37 3.32
C ALA A 215 12.46 -2.56 2.42
N GLU A 216 13.35 -2.79 1.45
CA GLU A 216 13.40 -4.00 0.64
C GLU A 216 14.69 -4.78 0.95
N PRO A 217 14.82 -6.04 0.52
CA PRO A 217 16.08 -6.76 0.63
C PRO A 217 17.22 -5.95 0.02
N GLY A 218 18.34 -5.86 0.73
CA GLY A 218 19.49 -5.06 0.32
C GLY A 218 19.39 -3.55 0.62
N SER A 219 18.28 -3.05 1.20
CA SER A 219 18.23 -1.65 1.65
C SER A 219 19.29 -1.37 2.73
N ASP A 220 19.90 -0.19 2.67
CA ASP A 220 20.86 0.34 3.63
C ASP A 220 20.25 0.57 5.02
N VAL A 221 21.13 0.82 6.01
CA VAL A 221 20.77 1.29 7.34
C VAL A 221 21.17 2.77 7.45
N ASP A 222 20.18 3.65 7.39
CA ASP A 222 20.38 5.09 7.58
C ASP A 222 20.61 5.42 9.06
N ILE A 223 21.71 6.11 9.37
CA ILE A 223 22.15 6.41 10.73
C ILE A 223 22.49 7.90 10.84
N HIS A 224 21.89 8.57 11.82
CA HIS A 224 22.27 9.93 12.21
C HIS A 224 23.21 9.87 13.42
N ILE A 225 24.34 10.57 13.31
CA ILE A 225 25.35 10.64 14.37
C ILE A 225 25.48 12.09 14.83
N THR A 226 25.33 12.31 16.13
CA THR A 226 25.56 13.61 16.78
C THR A 226 26.74 13.50 17.73
N SER A 227 27.72 14.39 17.61
CA SER A 227 28.78 14.55 18.61
C SER A 227 28.23 15.23 19.86
N LEU A 228 28.50 14.66 21.04
CA LEU A 228 28.09 15.23 22.33
C LEU A 228 29.05 16.32 22.82
N ALA A 229 30.27 16.36 22.29
CA ALA A 229 31.23 17.43 22.52
C ALA A 229 30.95 18.70 21.67
N GLY A 230 29.91 18.69 20.83
CA GLY A 230 29.53 19.84 20.01
C GLY A 230 30.44 20.10 18.81
N LEU A 231 31.12 19.06 18.30
CA LEU A 231 31.89 19.16 17.05
C LEU A 231 30.98 19.59 15.89
N ARG A 232 31.52 20.40 14.98
CA ARG A 232 30.80 20.76 13.74
C ARG A 232 30.60 19.51 12.87
N GLU A 233 29.51 19.46 12.12
CA GLU A 233 29.13 18.31 11.29
C GLU A 233 30.27 17.87 10.34
N GLU A 234 30.94 18.83 9.69
CA GLU A 234 32.10 18.59 8.82
C GLU A 234 33.28 17.93 9.56
N GLN A 235 33.55 18.33 10.80
CA GLN A 235 34.65 17.77 11.60
C GLN A 235 34.32 16.34 12.02
N ALA A 236 33.11 16.10 12.49
CA ALA A 236 32.65 14.76 12.85
C ALA A 236 32.62 13.81 11.64
N HIS A 237 32.21 14.34 10.48
CA HIS A 237 32.26 13.64 9.19
C HIS A 237 33.68 13.26 8.80
N ALA A 238 34.63 14.20 8.85
CA ALA A 238 36.03 13.93 8.49
C ALA A 238 36.67 12.85 9.38
N VAL A 239 36.45 12.92 10.69
CA VAL A 239 36.93 11.89 11.65
C VAL A 239 36.31 10.53 11.36
N THR A 240 35.00 10.49 11.10
CA THR A 240 34.29 9.23 10.81
C THR A 240 34.71 8.65 9.46
N LEU A 241 34.97 9.49 8.46
CA LEU A 241 35.47 9.07 7.15
C LEU A 241 36.85 8.43 7.27
N ASP A 242 37.76 9.04 8.02
CA ASP A 242 39.10 8.50 8.26
C ASP A 242 39.01 7.14 8.97
N TRP A 243 38.21 7.05 10.03
CA TRP A 243 37.95 5.78 10.71
C TRP A 243 37.37 4.72 9.76
N ALA A 244 36.35 5.06 8.98
CA ALA A 244 35.66 4.10 8.10
C ALA A 244 36.58 3.55 7.00
N LYS A 245 37.58 4.33 6.55
CA LYS A 245 38.59 3.89 5.59
C LYS A 245 39.61 2.91 6.18
N HIS A 246 39.89 3.00 7.48
CA HIS A 246 40.91 2.20 8.14
C HIS A 246 40.34 1.07 9.03
N CYS A 247 39.02 1.04 9.26
CA CYS A 247 38.36 0.01 10.05
C CYS A 247 38.32 -1.33 9.31
N SER A 248 38.94 -2.37 9.87
CA SER A 248 39.00 -3.70 9.25
C SER A 248 37.65 -4.41 9.14
N GLU A 249 36.67 -4.06 9.99
CA GLU A 249 35.31 -4.61 9.96
C GLU A 249 34.41 -3.95 8.90
N LEU A 250 34.86 -2.84 8.30
CA LEU A 250 34.16 -2.10 7.26
C LEU A 250 34.84 -2.24 5.90
N THR A 251 34.04 -2.05 4.86
CA THR A 251 34.50 -1.76 3.50
C THR A 251 33.93 -0.39 3.13
N PHE A 252 34.80 0.62 3.01
CA PHE A 252 34.38 1.95 2.56
C PHE A 252 33.81 1.88 1.13
N ILE A 253 32.66 2.52 0.90
CA ILE A 253 31.99 2.55 -0.42
C ILE A 253 32.09 3.94 -1.04
N SER A 254 31.59 4.97 -0.35
CA SER A 254 31.52 6.32 -0.88
C SER A 254 31.31 7.37 0.21
N MET A 255 31.33 8.64 -0.16
CA MET A 255 31.07 9.76 0.75
C MET A 255 30.42 10.95 0.02
N ILE A 256 29.76 11.82 0.77
CA ILE A 256 29.28 13.14 0.31
C ILE A 256 30.01 14.23 1.11
N PRO A 257 30.86 15.06 0.47
CA PRO A 257 31.73 16.07 1.13
C PRO A 257 31.00 17.37 1.48
N ALA A 258 29.69 17.34 1.64
CA ALA A 258 28.87 18.49 1.94
C ALA A 258 27.56 18.05 2.59
N ALA A 259 26.83 18.96 3.23
CA ALA A 259 25.54 18.69 3.86
C ALA A 259 24.62 17.90 2.89
N PRO A 260 24.14 16.71 3.29
CA PRO A 260 23.98 16.23 4.68
C PRO A 260 25.19 15.51 5.31
N TRP A 261 26.38 15.57 4.72
CA TRP A 261 27.63 14.97 5.20
C TRP A 261 27.47 13.47 5.44
N LEU A 262 27.74 12.66 4.40
CA LEU A 262 27.47 11.22 4.41
C LEU A 262 28.77 10.42 4.25
N VAL A 263 28.90 9.35 5.02
CA VAL A 263 29.88 8.27 4.80
C VAL A 263 29.11 6.98 4.61
N ARG A 264 29.34 6.30 3.48
CA ARG A 264 28.74 4.99 3.18
C ARG A 264 29.79 3.89 3.28
N ALA A 265 29.49 2.85 4.05
CA ALA A 265 30.37 1.70 4.24
C ALA A 265 29.56 0.40 4.38
N HIS A 266 30.10 -0.72 3.91
CA HIS A 266 29.55 -2.06 4.16
C HIS A 266 30.16 -2.65 5.42
N HIS A 267 29.32 -3.11 6.35
CA HIS A 267 29.73 -3.82 7.55
C HIS A 267 29.82 -5.32 7.27
N LYS A 268 31.04 -5.86 7.29
CA LYS A 268 31.34 -7.21 6.78
C LYS A 268 30.59 -8.33 7.51
N SER A 269 30.62 -8.33 8.85
CA SER A 269 30.00 -9.41 9.65
C SER A 269 28.47 -9.32 9.75
N LEU A 270 27.90 -8.12 9.62
CA LEU A 270 26.46 -7.93 9.61
C LEU A 270 25.85 -8.06 8.22
N ASP A 271 26.69 -7.99 7.17
CA ASP A 271 26.30 -7.94 5.77
C ASP A 271 25.27 -6.83 5.48
N LEU A 272 25.60 -5.60 5.89
CA LEU A 272 24.73 -4.43 5.75
C LEU A 272 25.51 -3.21 5.29
N GLU A 273 24.96 -2.47 4.33
CA GLU A 273 25.40 -1.11 4.03
C GLU A 273 24.90 -0.14 5.11
N LEU A 274 25.78 0.72 5.58
CA LEU A 274 25.55 1.73 6.59
C LEU A 274 25.73 3.13 5.98
N ASP A 275 24.72 3.97 6.14
CA ASP A 275 24.72 5.37 5.73
C ASP A 275 24.88 6.26 6.95
N LEU A 276 26.11 6.68 7.23
CA LEU A 276 26.48 7.47 8.41
C LEU A 276 26.36 8.97 8.07
N SER A 277 25.31 9.62 8.54
CA SER A 277 24.97 11.01 8.24
C SER A 277 25.17 11.92 9.45
N PHE A 278 25.69 13.12 9.21
CA PHE A 278 25.95 14.14 10.23
C PHE A 278 25.08 15.39 10.09
N GLY A 279 24.30 15.49 9.00
CA GLY A 279 23.37 16.58 8.76
C GLY A 279 22.16 16.56 9.68
N SER A 280 21.19 17.44 9.39
CA SER A 280 20.04 17.70 10.28
C SER A 280 19.35 16.46 10.88
N SER A 281 19.18 16.49 12.20
CA SER A 281 18.40 15.51 12.98
C SER A 281 16.91 15.45 12.61
N TYR A 282 16.40 16.38 11.80
CA TYR A 282 15.02 16.34 11.28
C TYR A 282 14.74 15.06 10.48
N VAL A 283 15.76 14.42 9.89
CA VAL A 283 15.58 13.14 9.18
C VAL A 283 15.07 12.02 10.10
N VAL A 284 15.51 12.02 11.37
CA VAL A 284 15.05 11.07 12.40
C VAL A 284 13.59 11.36 12.76
N ALA A 285 13.25 12.64 12.94
CA ALA A 285 11.88 13.06 13.22
C ALA A 285 10.93 12.72 12.05
N ASN A 286 11.35 12.96 10.81
CA ASN A 286 10.60 12.61 9.61
C ASN A 286 10.33 11.12 9.54
N ALA A 287 11.32 10.27 9.82
CA ALA A 287 11.13 8.82 9.84
C ALA A 287 10.14 8.37 10.93
N LYS A 288 10.21 8.95 12.14
CA LYS A 288 9.26 8.70 13.23
C LYS A 288 7.84 9.12 12.83
N LEU A 289 7.70 10.29 12.22
CA LEU A 289 6.42 10.82 11.75
C LEU A 289 5.80 9.95 10.65
N ILE A 290 6.59 9.59 9.62
CA ILE A 290 6.12 8.70 8.54
C ILE A 290 5.65 7.37 9.12
N LYS A 291 6.42 6.77 10.03
CA LYS A 291 6.04 5.51 10.70
C LYS A 291 4.70 5.64 11.43
N TYR A 292 4.47 6.77 12.11
CA TYR A 292 3.22 7.05 12.80
C TYR A 292 2.06 7.23 11.81
N LEU A 293 2.20 8.11 10.82
CA LEU A 293 1.16 8.38 9.81
C LEU A 293 0.76 7.11 9.04
N PHE A 294 1.74 6.29 8.64
CA PHE A 294 1.46 5.02 7.96
C PHE A 294 0.88 3.96 8.90
N GLY A 295 1.02 4.13 10.22
CA GLY A 295 0.32 3.34 11.21
C GLY A 295 -1.14 3.72 11.36
N LEU A 296 -1.51 4.98 11.09
CA LEU A 296 -2.89 5.46 11.12
C LEU A 296 -3.70 5.00 9.91
N GLN A 297 -3.07 4.88 8.74
CA GLN A 297 -3.75 4.50 7.49
C GLN A 297 -3.21 3.17 6.95
N PRO A 298 -3.94 2.04 7.11
CA PRO A 298 -3.50 0.73 6.64
C PRO A 298 -3.17 0.66 5.15
N THR A 299 -3.80 1.50 4.33
CA THR A 299 -3.57 1.56 2.87
C THR A 299 -2.35 2.39 2.46
N ALA A 300 -1.68 3.08 3.40
CA ALA A 300 -0.52 3.91 3.09
C ALA A 300 0.72 3.10 2.67
N ARG A 301 1.02 2.00 3.37
CA ARG A 301 2.15 1.13 3.01
C ARG A 301 1.95 0.38 1.68
N PRO A 302 0.80 -0.25 1.39
CA PRO A 302 0.56 -0.86 0.08
C PRO A 302 0.65 0.18 -1.04
N MET A 303 0.09 1.38 -0.82
CA MET A 303 0.16 2.48 -1.77
C MET A 303 1.59 2.96 -2.00
N TYR A 304 2.41 3.07 -0.95
CA TYR A 304 3.83 3.37 -1.09
C TYR A 304 4.56 2.35 -1.96
N PHE A 305 4.38 1.05 -1.71
CA PHE A 305 5.07 0.01 -2.51
C PHE A 305 4.59 0.01 -3.96
N LEU A 306 3.29 0.22 -4.19
CA LEU A 306 2.74 0.41 -5.53
C LEU A 306 3.42 1.57 -6.25
N LEU A 307 3.47 2.75 -5.62
CA LEU A 307 4.10 3.95 -6.19
C LEU A 307 5.61 3.77 -6.41
N LYS A 308 6.30 3.10 -5.48
CA LYS A 308 7.75 2.83 -5.60
C LYS A 308 8.03 1.91 -6.80
N LYS A 309 7.26 0.83 -6.95
CA LYS A 309 7.39 -0.10 -8.09
C LYS A 309 6.98 0.56 -9.40
N TRP A 310 5.90 1.32 -9.41
CA TRP A 310 5.50 2.15 -10.55
C TRP A 310 6.62 3.10 -10.98
N LYS A 311 7.23 3.83 -10.03
CA LYS A 311 8.38 4.70 -10.32
C LYS A 311 9.54 3.92 -10.95
N GLN A 312 9.84 2.71 -10.49
CA GLN A 312 10.92 1.90 -11.08
C GLN A 312 10.65 1.53 -12.54
N GLN A 313 9.40 1.59 -12.99
CA GLN A 313 9.00 1.37 -14.38
C GLN A 313 8.92 2.67 -15.20
N THR A 314 9.13 3.84 -14.57
CA THR A 314 9.26 5.11 -15.28
C THR A 314 10.73 5.42 -15.57
N GLU A 315 10.97 6.43 -16.40
CA GLU A 315 12.30 6.96 -16.66
C GLU A 315 12.64 8.16 -15.77
N LEU A 316 12.05 8.24 -14.58
CA LEU A 316 12.36 9.27 -13.60
C LEU A 316 13.75 9.03 -13.03
N SER A 317 14.56 10.09 -12.97
CA SER A 317 15.92 9.99 -12.44
C SER A 317 15.94 9.64 -10.94
N GLN A 318 17.16 9.43 -10.42
CA GLN A 318 17.38 9.22 -8.99
C GLN A 318 17.11 10.47 -8.15
N ASN A 319 17.08 11.67 -8.76
CA ASN A 319 16.72 12.92 -8.07
C ASN A 319 15.26 12.91 -7.61
N PHE A 320 14.40 12.15 -8.29
CA PHE A 320 13.06 11.85 -7.82
C PHE A 320 13.16 10.73 -6.76
N HIS A 321 13.74 11.04 -5.61
CA HIS A 321 14.01 10.02 -4.59
C HIS A 321 12.74 9.59 -3.85
N THR A 322 12.79 8.42 -3.24
CA THR A 322 11.69 7.77 -2.53
C THR A 322 11.01 8.68 -1.47
N HIS A 323 11.78 9.55 -0.81
CA HIS A 323 11.20 10.50 0.16
C HIS A 323 10.26 11.52 -0.48
N VAL A 324 10.49 11.95 -1.73
CA VAL A 324 9.53 12.80 -2.48
C VAL A 324 8.21 12.05 -2.65
N LEU A 325 8.25 10.78 -3.07
CA LEU A 325 7.03 9.98 -3.24
C LEU A 325 6.24 9.85 -1.93
N ILE A 326 6.93 9.64 -0.80
CA ILE A 326 6.29 9.58 0.52
C ILE A 326 5.64 10.93 0.86
N MET A 327 6.32 12.05 0.59
CA MET A 327 5.79 13.39 0.83
C MET A 327 4.52 13.66 0.02
N LEU A 328 4.54 13.31 -1.27
CA LEU A 328 3.37 13.43 -2.14
C LEU A 328 2.22 12.55 -1.65
N LEU A 329 2.49 11.30 -1.27
CA LEU A 329 1.47 10.40 -0.76
C LEU A 329 0.83 10.92 0.54
N VAL A 330 1.65 11.38 1.50
CA VAL A 330 1.15 11.94 2.75
C VAL A 330 0.30 13.17 2.48
N PHE A 331 0.77 14.09 1.65
CA PHE A 331 0.02 15.30 1.32
C PHE A 331 -1.33 14.99 0.65
N TYR A 332 -1.34 14.08 -0.33
CA TYR A 332 -2.57 13.65 -0.98
C TYR A 332 -3.56 13.06 0.04
N MET A 333 -3.12 12.16 0.92
CA MET A 333 -3.97 11.60 1.96
C MET A 333 -4.46 12.64 2.98
N GLN A 334 -3.68 13.68 3.27
CA GLN A 334 -4.14 14.81 4.09
C GLN A 334 -5.24 15.61 3.39
N ARG A 335 -5.10 15.86 2.08
CA ARG A 335 -6.12 16.54 1.27
C ARG A 335 -7.45 15.78 1.25
N GLU A 336 -7.37 14.46 1.19
CA GLU A 336 -8.53 13.57 1.27
C GLU A 336 -8.99 13.29 2.71
N LYS A 337 -8.39 13.92 3.73
CA LYS A 337 -8.71 13.77 5.16
C LYS A 337 -8.52 12.36 5.72
N TYR A 338 -7.70 11.54 5.07
CA TYR A 338 -7.30 10.20 5.51
C TYR A 338 -6.10 10.21 6.47
N LEU A 339 -5.38 11.32 6.55
CA LEU A 339 -4.28 11.55 7.50
C LEU A 339 -4.43 12.93 8.17
N PRO A 340 -3.93 13.09 9.41
CA PRO A 340 -3.86 14.40 10.05
C PRO A 340 -2.87 15.33 9.34
N THR A 341 -3.13 16.63 9.43
CA THR A 341 -2.12 17.65 9.14
C THR A 341 -1.02 17.59 10.20
N ILE A 342 0.22 17.99 9.90
CA ILE A 342 1.27 17.95 10.92
C ILE A 342 0.96 18.98 12.02
N ARG A 343 0.42 20.14 11.64
CA ARG A 343 -0.03 21.19 12.57
C ARG A 343 -0.98 20.64 13.66
N SER A 344 -1.91 19.76 13.30
CA SER A 344 -2.90 19.26 14.28
C SER A 344 -2.30 18.30 15.32
N ILE A 345 -1.14 17.70 15.02
CA ILE A 345 -0.49 16.73 15.90
C ILE A 345 0.78 17.27 16.57
N ILE A 346 1.32 18.43 16.15
CA ILE A 346 2.48 19.05 16.82
C ILE A 346 2.15 19.36 18.28
N ASN A 347 3.06 19.00 19.18
CA ASN A 347 2.96 19.26 20.60
C ASN A 347 3.74 20.53 20.98
N GLY A 348 3.06 21.67 21.01
CA GLY A 348 3.62 22.96 21.40
C GLY A 348 3.83 23.92 20.22
N PRO A 349 4.67 24.96 20.37
CA PRO A 349 4.89 25.94 19.32
C PRO A 349 5.65 25.32 18.14
N GLN A 350 5.38 25.80 16.91
CA GLN A 350 6.06 25.31 15.69
C GLN A 350 7.56 25.65 15.69
N LYS A 351 7.93 26.85 16.13
CA LYS A 351 9.33 27.26 16.30
C LYS A 351 9.69 27.30 17.78
N LEU A 352 10.84 26.71 18.11
CA LEU A 352 11.41 26.71 19.46
C LEU A 352 12.19 28.01 19.70
N LYS A 353 12.47 28.31 20.97
CA LYS A 353 13.19 29.54 21.38
C LYS A 353 14.58 29.67 20.75
N ASN A 354 15.22 28.55 20.41
CA ASN A 354 16.51 28.50 19.75
C ASN A 354 16.42 28.62 18.20
N GLY A 355 15.24 28.93 17.65
CA GLY A 355 15.01 29.06 16.22
C GLY A 355 14.77 27.76 15.46
N SER A 356 14.99 26.60 16.07
CA SER A 356 14.73 25.29 15.45
C SER A 356 13.23 24.98 15.36
N PHE A 357 12.86 24.06 14.46
CA PHE A 357 11.48 23.59 14.31
C PHE A 357 11.18 22.51 15.34
N ASN A 358 10.00 22.61 15.96
CA ASN A 358 9.52 21.61 16.90
C ASN A 358 9.14 20.32 16.16
N THR A 359 9.78 19.23 16.55
CA THR A 359 9.56 17.89 15.99
C THR A 359 8.75 16.99 16.91
N SER A 360 8.33 17.49 18.07
CA SER A 360 7.51 16.74 19.02
C SER A 360 6.07 16.72 18.52
N PHE A 361 5.53 15.53 18.29
CA PHE A 361 4.12 15.34 17.91
C PHE A 361 3.44 14.33 18.83
N ARG A 362 2.13 14.51 19.01
CA ARG A 362 1.26 13.64 19.81
C ARG A 362 0.92 12.41 18.98
N THR A 363 1.06 11.24 19.58
CA THR A 363 0.71 9.95 18.96
C THR A 363 -0.60 9.36 19.48
N THR A 364 -1.22 10.02 20.46
CA THR A 364 -2.50 9.62 21.07
C THR A 364 -3.62 10.52 20.58
N ASN A 365 -4.85 9.98 20.54
CA ASN A 365 -6.10 10.72 20.31
C ASN A 365 -6.37 11.21 18.87
N PHE A 366 -5.91 10.49 17.85
CA PHE A 366 -6.34 10.76 16.47
C PHE A 366 -7.13 9.59 15.91
N GLU A 367 -8.43 9.79 15.71
CA GLU A 367 -9.25 8.90 14.90
C GLU A 367 -9.05 9.26 13.43
N ALA A 368 -8.18 8.53 12.75
CA ALA A 368 -8.02 8.68 11.32
C ALA A 368 -9.22 8.05 10.59
N THR A 369 -9.80 8.79 9.66
CA THR A 369 -10.77 8.22 8.72
C THR A 369 -10.04 7.17 7.88
N ILE A 370 -10.34 5.90 8.12
CA ILE A 370 -9.81 4.80 7.30
C ILE A 370 -10.38 4.96 5.90
N PHE A 371 -9.51 4.82 4.88
CA PHE A 371 -9.95 4.89 3.50
C PHE A 371 -10.99 3.77 3.24
N PRO A 372 -12.22 4.10 2.82
CA PRO A 372 -13.31 3.13 2.71
C PRO A 372 -13.27 2.29 1.41
N GLY A 373 -12.41 2.67 0.45
CA GLY A 373 -12.31 1.99 -0.85
C GLY A 373 -11.18 0.97 -0.92
N HIS A 374 -10.88 0.52 -2.14
CA HIS A 374 -9.77 -0.39 -2.43
C HIS A 374 -8.57 0.33 -3.05
N LEU A 375 -7.39 -0.29 -2.97
CA LEU A 375 -6.12 0.35 -3.34
C LEU A 375 -6.08 0.96 -4.76
N PRO A 376 -6.62 0.32 -5.82
CA PRO A 376 -6.72 0.96 -7.14
C PRO A 376 -7.47 2.30 -7.18
N MET A 377 -8.52 2.47 -6.37
CA MET A 377 -9.24 3.76 -6.29
C MET A 377 -8.37 4.85 -5.68
N LEU A 378 -7.68 4.53 -4.58
CA LEU A 378 -6.73 5.45 -3.95
C LEU A 378 -5.58 5.81 -4.90
N ALA A 379 -5.09 4.83 -5.66
CA ALA A 379 -4.06 5.03 -6.65
C ALA A 379 -4.51 5.94 -7.80
N ARG A 380 -5.69 5.70 -8.36
CA ARG A 380 -6.28 6.56 -9.39
C ARG A 380 -6.43 7.98 -8.87
N GLY A 381 -6.99 8.16 -7.67
CA GLY A 381 -7.18 9.48 -7.08
C GLY A 381 -5.86 10.23 -6.87
N PHE A 382 -4.80 9.54 -6.43
CA PHE A 382 -3.46 10.12 -6.31
C PHE A 382 -2.93 10.62 -7.67
N PHE A 383 -3.02 9.80 -8.71
CA PHE A 383 -2.53 10.17 -10.04
C PHE A 383 -3.35 11.29 -10.69
N GLU A 384 -4.68 11.24 -10.53
CA GLU A 384 -5.61 12.29 -10.98
C GLU A 384 -5.32 13.64 -10.29
N PHE A 385 -5.08 13.59 -8.98
CA PHE A 385 -4.74 14.79 -8.21
C PHE A 385 -3.46 15.43 -8.75
N TYR A 386 -2.40 14.64 -8.97
CA TYR A 386 -1.10 15.18 -9.35
C TYR A 386 -0.95 15.52 -10.83
N LYS A 387 -1.72 14.89 -11.73
CA LYS A 387 -1.76 15.30 -13.15
C LYS A 387 -2.41 16.66 -13.33
N SER A 388 -3.44 16.95 -12.52
CA SER A 388 -4.24 18.19 -12.60
C SER A 388 -3.75 19.31 -11.68
N PHE A 389 -2.78 19.02 -10.80
CA PHE A 389 -2.24 20.00 -9.87
C PHE A 389 -1.57 21.18 -10.59
N ASN A 390 -1.96 22.41 -10.26
CA ASN A 390 -1.34 23.62 -10.82
C ASN A 390 0.04 23.88 -10.17
N TRP A 391 1.04 23.13 -10.63
CA TRP A 391 2.44 23.25 -10.20
C TRP A 391 3.08 24.58 -10.57
N THR A 392 2.52 25.33 -11.53
CA THR A 392 3.06 26.63 -11.92
C THR A 392 2.84 27.67 -10.81
N ALA A 393 1.63 27.73 -10.27
CA ALA A 393 1.26 28.71 -9.24
C ALA A 393 1.51 28.21 -7.81
N ASN A 394 1.38 26.90 -7.57
CA ASN A 394 1.22 26.36 -6.23
C ASN A 394 2.29 25.36 -5.81
N GLY A 395 2.39 25.16 -4.50
CA GLY A 395 3.15 24.11 -3.84
C GLY A 395 2.32 23.39 -2.78
N THR A 396 2.82 22.25 -2.32
CA THR A 396 2.18 21.40 -1.32
C THR A 396 2.78 21.69 0.06
N CYS A 397 1.95 22.09 1.03
CA CYS A 397 2.35 22.26 2.43
C CYS A 397 1.81 21.09 3.26
N ALA A 398 2.61 20.04 3.49
CA ALA A 398 2.20 18.91 4.33
C ALA A 398 2.01 19.29 5.80
N PHE A 399 2.70 20.34 6.28
CA PHE A 399 2.51 20.82 7.64
C PHE A 399 1.06 21.24 7.89
N ASP A 400 0.47 21.96 6.94
CA ASP A 400 -0.92 22.44 7.02
C ASP A 400 -1.93 21.52 6.32
N GLY A 401 -1.47 20.59 5.48
CA GLY A 401 -2.35 19.83 4.57
C GLY A 401 -2.99 20.71 3.49
N GLU A 402 -2.32 21.81 3.13
CA GLU A 402 -2.88 22.85 2.26
C GLU A 402 -2.04 23.07 1.00
N ILE A 403 -2.74 23.46 -0.07
CA ILE A 403 -2.13 23.98 -1.29
C ILE A 403 -1.84 25.46 -1.05
N LYS A 404 -0.60 25.89 -1.24
CA LYS A 404 -0.21 27.29 -1.04
C LYS A 404 0.43 27.89 -2.29
N PRO A 405 0.29 29.20 -2.54
CA PRO A 405 1.01 29.86 -3.61
C PRO A 405 2.52 29.71 -3.42
N LYS A 406 3.28 29.49 -4.49
CA LYS A 406 4.75 29.35 -4.43
C LYS A 406 5.44 30.54 -3.75
N THR A 407 4.86 31.73 -3.87
CA THR A 407 5.34 32.98 -3.24
C THR A 407 5.32 32.94 -1.71
N THR A 408 4.53 32.05 -1.10
CA THR A 408 4.45 31.93 0.37
C THR A 408 5.54 31.05 0.97
N PHE A 409 6.24 30.26 0.15
CA PHE A 409 7.34 29.41 0.62
C PHE A 409 8.61 30.25 0.72
N GLN A 410 9.11 30.41 1.94
CA GLN A 410 10.40 31.07 2.20
C GLN A 410 11.53 30.09 1.90
N ILE A 411 11.88 29.90 0.61
CA ILE A 411 12.94 28.97 0.22
C ILE A 411 14.31 29.56 0.61
N ALA A 412 15.05 28.86 1.47
CA ALA A 412 16.43 29.21 1.75
C ALA A 412 17.34 28.91 0.53
N GLY A 413 18.30 29.79 0.23
CA GLY A 413 19.45 29.44 -0.64
C GLY A 413 19.50 30.00 -2.07
N GLY A 414 18.92 31.18 -2.34
CA GLY A 414 19.33 32.02 -3.49
C GLY A 414 19.26 31.39 -4.88
N ARG A 415 18.39 30.39 -5.11
CA ARG A 415 18.26 29.75 -6.41
C ARG A 415 17.78 30.77 -7.45
N LYS A 416 18.49 30.84 -8.58
CA LYS A 416 18.17 31.75 -9.71
C LYS A 416 16.80 31.47 -10.35
N SER A 417 16.24 30.27 -10.18
CA SER A 417 14.93 29.89 -10.71
C SER A 417 14.10 29.10 -9.70
N VAL A 418 12.79 29.34 -9.73
CA VAL A 418 11.82 28.63 -8.90
C VAL A 418 11.73 27.18 -9.39
N PRO A 419 11.90 26.16 -8.51
CA PRO A 419 11.85 24.77 -8.92
C PRO A 419 10.46 24.41 -9.48
N PRO A 420 10.40 23.43 -10.40
CA PRO A 420 9.13 23.03 -11.02
C PRO A 420 8.14 22.49 -9.96
N MET A 421 8.65 21.71 -9.00
CA MET A 421 7.87 21.18 -7.87
C MET A 421 8.24 21.89 -6.56
N MET A 422 7.21 22.20 -5.78
CA MET A 422 7.34 22.79 -4.45
C MET A 422 6.63 21.90 -3.43
N CYS A 423 7.40 21.22 -2.59
CA CYS A 423 6.89 20.38 -1.53
C CYS A 423 7.63 20.71 -0.23
N SER A 424 6.98 21.39 0.72
CA SER A 424 7.65 21.73 1.98
C SER A 424 7.92 20.49 2.82
N ASP A 425 9.00 20.50 3.60
CA ASP A 425 9.24 19.50 4.63
C ASP A 425 8.13 19.50 5.70
N TYR A 426 8.00 18.39 6.43
CA TYR A 426 6.98 18.20 7.46
C TYR A 426 7.14 19.14 8.65
N PHE A 427 8.36 19.58 8.97
CA PHE A 427 8.64 20.46 10.10
C PHE A 427 9.24 21.78 9.61
N ASP A 428 10.28 21.70 8.78
CA ASP A 428 10.99 22.85 8.24
C ASP A 428 10.33 23.37 6.96
N GLN A 429 9.35 24.25 7.11
CA GLN A 429 8.62 24.80 5.95
C GLN A 429 9.49 25.65 4.99
N SER A 430 10.73 26.01 5.37
CA SER A 430 11.67 26.72 4.50
C SER A 430 12.37 25.78 3.51
N ARG A 431 12.34 24.47 3.79
CA ARG A 431 12.97 23.43 2.98
C ARG A 431 11.99 22.89 1.95
N ASN A 432 12.37 22.94 0.67
CA ASN A 432 11.69 22.20 -0.39
C ASN A 432 12.32 20.79 -0.53
N VAL A 433 11.53 19.74 -0.29
CA VAL A 433 11.96 18.34 -0.43
C VAL A 433 12.10 17.94 -1.90
N ALA A 434 11.36 18.58 -2.80
CA ALA A 434 11.40 18.34 -4.24
C ALA A 434 12.44 19.23 -4.96
N ALA A 435 13.34 19.88 -4.22
CA ALA A 435 14.22 20.91 -4.76
C ALA A 435 15.17 20.39 -5.84
N ASN A 436 15.59 19.12 -5.79
CA ASN A 436 16.53 18.57 -6.78
C ASN A 436 15.85 18.04 -8.05
N ILE A 437 14.52 18.12 -8.14
CA ILE A 437 13.77 17.67 -9.32
C ILE A 437 13.93 18.71 -10.43
N ALA A 438 14.61 18.29 -11.50
CA ALA A 438 14.75 19.09 -12.70
C ALA A 438 13.44 19.09 -13.52
N ARG A 439 13.28 20.08 -14.39
CA ARG A 439 12.10 20.22 -15.25
C ARG A 439 11.78 18.96 -16.08
N PRO A 440 12.75 18.26 -16.70
CA PRO A 440 12.46 17.04 -17.44
C PRO A 440 11.87 15.92 -16.58
N ASP A 441 12.40 15.71 -15.36
CA ASP A 441 11.84 14.70 -14.44
C ASP A 441 10.43 15.09 -13.97
N PHE A 442 10.19 16.38 -13.74
CA PHE A 442 8.87 16.88 -13.41
C PHE A 442 7.85 16.62 -14.54
N GLU A 443 8.20 16.94 -15.78
CA GLU A 443 7.33 16.72 -16.94
C GLU A 443 7.03 15.23 -17.13
N LYS A 444 8.07 14.38 -17.03
CA LYS A 444 7.90 12.91 -17.04
C LYS A 444 6.96 12.43 -15.93
N PHE A 445 7.06 12.99 -14.72
CA PHE A 445 6.18 12.63 -13.61
C PHE A 445 4.72 12.99 -13.89
N VAL A 446 4.45 14.20 -14.40
CA VAL A 446 3.09 14.66 -14.73
C VAL A 446 2.49 13.79 -15.84
N THR A 447 3.24 13.52 -16.91
CA THR A 447 2.82 12.63 -18.00
C THR A 447 2.52 11.22 -17.49
N ALA A 448 3.43 10.64 -16.70
CA ALA A 448 3.25 9.29 -16.15
C ALA A 448 2.04 9.21 -15.19
N CYS A 449 1.73 10.28 -14.45
CA CYS A 449 0.49 10.37 -13.66
C CYS A 449 -0.75 10.37 -14.57
N GLY A 450 -0.72 11.07 -15.70
CA GLY A 450 -1.80 11.05 -16.70
C GLY A 450 -2.11 9.64 -17.19
N GLU A 451 -1.09 8.96 -17.72
CA GLU A 451 -1.19 7.58 -18.23
C GLU A 451 -1.66 6.60 -17.14
N ALA A 452 -1.17 6.76 -15.92
CA ALA A 452 -1.55 5.94 -14.77
C ALA A 452 -3.03 6.14 -14.37
N SER A 453 -3.53 7.38 -14.42
CA SER A 453 -4.94 7.68 -14.12
C SER A 453 -5.89 7.04 -15.13
N GLU A 454 -5.56 7.11 -16.42
CA GLU A 454 -6.36 6.57 -17.52
C GLU A 454 -6.42 5.04 -17.46
N ILE A 455 -5.27 4.38 -17.26
CA ILE A 455 -5.25 2.91 -17.23
C ILE A 455 -6.01 2.34 -16.02
N LEU A 456 -5.97 3.04 -14.88
CA LEU A 456 -6.71 2.64 -13.67
C LEU A 456 -8.21 2.93 -13.78
N GLU A 457 -8.61 3.92 -14.58
CA GLU A 457 -10.01 4.14 -14.94
C GLU A 457 -10.56 2.98 -15.77
N VAL A 458 -9.83 2.60 -16.83
CA VAL A 458 -10.19 1.46 -17.67
C VAL A 458 -10.19 0.15 -16.87
N ARG A 459 -9.22 -0.04 -15.96
CA ARG A 459 -9.20 -1.20 -15.05
C ARG A 459 -10.40 -1.22 -14.10
N ARG A 460 -10.96 -0.07 -13.71
CA ARG A 460 -12.17 -0.01 -12.87
C ARG A 460 -13.43 -0.36 -13.65
N SER A 461 -13.53 -0.01 -14.93
CA SER A 461 -14.66 -0.46 -15.77
C SER A 461 -14.69 -1.98 -15.97
N PHE A 462 -13.62 -2.68 -15.57
CA PHE A 462 -13.46 -4.12 -15.69
C PHE A 462 -13.72 -4.90 -14.39
N TYR A 463 -13.92 -4.22 -13.26
CA TYR A 463 -14.30 -4.82 -11.97
C TYR A 463 -15.68 -4.32 -11.56
#